data_AF-F9N6X5-F1
#
_entry.id   AF-F9N6X5-F1
#
_cell.length_a   1.000
_cell.length_b   1.000
_cell.length_c   1.000
_cell.angle_alpha   90.00
_cell.angle_beta   90.00
_cell.angle_gamma   90.00
#
_symmetry.space_group_name_H-M   'P 1'
#
loop_
_entity.id
_entity.type
_entity.pdbx_description
1 polymer ?
#
loop_
_entity_poly.entity_id
_entity_poly.type
_entity_poly.pdbx_seq_one_letter_code
_entity_poly.pdbx_strand_id
1 'polypeptide(L)'
;MNTVTDEERLYNAIEINEKTFQFFQINVQSYGIQEVDKGSTQSFYILLEIMDGKFNCNLDFIVNCYDELGTIIYSNEKTVFIKRYIGYDTLKFWFNDTNLIDRTNKIRIFVTKG
;
A
#
# COMPACT_ATOMS: atom_id res chain seq x y z
N MET A 1 3.98 17.27 24.71
CA MET A 1 3.05 16.50 23.86
C MET A 1 3.80 16.19 22.57
N ASN A 2 4.04 14.93 22.26
CA ASN A 2 4.54 14.57 20.93
C ASN A 2 3.36 14.70 19.97
N THR A 3 3.40 15.69 19.09
CA THR A 3 2.44 15.81 17.99
C THR A 3 2.75 14.73 16.96
N VAL A 4 1.88 13.73 16.86
CA VAL A 4 1.94 12.70 15.82
C VAL A 4 1.78 13.39 14.46
N THR A 5 2.72 13.18 13.55
CA THR A 5 2.66 13.72 12.19
C THR A 5 1.68 12.92 11.32
N ASP A 6 1.20 13.50 10.21
CA ASP A 6 0.36 12.75 9.27
C ASP A 6 1.10 11.56 8.65
N GLU A 7 2.41 11.67 8.44
CA GLU A 7 3.28 10.56 8.01
C GLU A 7 3.23 9.39 9.00
N GLU A 8 3.48 9.66 10.28
CA GLU A 8 3.41 8.63 11.33
C GLU A 8 2.01 8.04 11.47
N ARG A 9 0.97 8.87 11.38
CA ARG A 9 -0.42 8.43 11.46
C ARG A 9 -0.79 7.50 10.31
N LEU A 10 -0.45 7.88 9.07
CA LEU A 10 -0.69 7.06 7.88
C LEU A 10 0.13 5.77 7.93
N TYR A 11 1.39 5.83 8.35
CA TYR A 11 2.25 4.66 8.50
C TYR A 11 1.64 3.65 9.48
N ASN A 12 1.18 4.13 10.65
CA ASN A 12 0.53 3.29 11.66
C ASN A 12 -0.84 2.75 11.22
N ALA A 13 -1.45 3.33 10.18
CA ALA A 13 -2.71 2.85 9.62
C ALA A 13 -2.52 1.70 8.60
N ILE A 14 -1.28 1.38 8.20
CA ILE A 14 -0.99 0.31 7.25
C ILE A 14 -1.18 -1.07 7.90
N GLU A 15 -1.97 -1.90 7.23
CA GLU A 15 -2.16 -3.32 7.55
C GLU A 15 -1.86 -4.16 6.29
N ILE A 16 -0.84 -5.00 6.38
CA ILE A 16 -0.57 -6.02 5.37
C ILE A 16 -1.51 -7.21 5.61
N ASN A 17 -2.26 -7.63 4.60
CA ASN A 17 -2.98 -8.90 4.66
C ASN A 17 -2.01 -10.07 4.43
N GLU A 18 -1.29 -10.44 5.48
CA GLU A 18 -0.22 -11.45 5.47
C GLU A 18 -0.62 -12.76 4.79
N LYS A 19 -1.89 -13.18 4.91
CA LYS A 19 -2.38 -14.42 4.29
C LYS A 19 -2.22 -14.41 2.77
N THR A 20 -2.44 -13.27 2.13
CA THR A 20 -2.29 -13.15 0.67
C THR A 20 -0.83 -13.23 0.25
N PHE A 21 0.07 -12.59 1.00
CA PHE A 21 1.52 -12.65 0.75
C PHE A 21 2.08 -14.06 0.99
N GLN A 22 1.68 -14.71 2.08
CA GLN A 22 2.07 -16.09 2.40
C GLN A 22 1.61 -17.07 1.32
N PHE A 23 0.40 -16.91 0.78
CA PHE A 23 -0.13 -17.77 -0.29
C PHE A 23 0.77 -17.75 -1.54
N PHE A 24 1.29 -16.57 -1.91
CA PHE A 24 2.21 -16.41 -3.04
C PHE A 24 3.70 -16.53 -2.66
N GLN A 25 3.99 -16.82 -1.39
CA GLN A 25 5.34 -16.93 -0.83
C GLN A 25 6.19 -15.67 -1.06
N ILE A 26 5.58 -14.50 -0.87
CA ILE A 26 6.20 -13.20 -1.01
C ILE A 26 6.62 -12.71 0.38
N ASN A 27 7.87 -12.28 0.51
CA ASN A 27 8.35 -11.63 1.72
C ASN A 27 8.23 -10.11 1.55
N VAL A 28 7.53 -9.45 2.47
CA VAL A 28 7.55 -7.99 2.57
C VAL A 28 8.85 -7.59 3.28
N GLN A 29 9.73 -6.89 2.57
CA GLN A 29 11.00 -6.42 3.13
C GLN A 29 10.83 -5.11 3.89
N SER A 30 10.11 -4.18 3.29
CA SER A 30 9.81 -2.89 3.90
C SER A 30 8.55 -2.30 3.29
N TYR A 31 7.96 -1.35 4.00
CA TYR A 31 6.95 -0.45 3.46
C TYR A 31 7.05 0.89 4.17
N GLY A 32 6.53 1.93 3.54
CA GLY A 32 6.59 3.28 4.11
C GLY A 32 5.66 4.27 3.42
N ILE A 33 5.50 5.41 4.08
CA ILE A 33 4.79 6.59 3.56
C ILE A 33 5.83 7.60 3.07
N GLN A 34 5.57 8.24 1.93
CA GLN A 34 6.43 9.29 1.37
C GLN A 34 5.64 10.45 0.78
N GLU A 35 6.29 11.62 0.73
CA GLU A 35 5.81 12.85 0.08
C GLU A 35 4.37 13.20 0.47
N VAL A 36 4.11 13.30 1.78
CA VAL A 36 2.79 13.68 2.31
C VAL A 36 2.55 15.16 2.06
N ASP A 37 1.52 15.47 1.28
CA ASP A 37 1.08 16.83 0.96
C ASP A 37 -0.36 17.04 1.45
N LYS A 38 -0.54 18.05 2.31
CA LYS A 38 -1.83 18.50 2.86
C LYS A 38 -2.36 19.78 2.21
N GLY A 39 -2.00 20.03 0.95
CA GLY A 39 -2.58 21.10 0.13
C GLY A 39 -4.09 20.94 -0.14
N SER A 40 -4.61 21.74 -1.07
CA SER A 40 -6.03 21.72 -1.48
C SER A 40 -6.48 20.36 -1.99
N THR A 41 -5.56 19.60 -2.56
CA THR A 41 -5.73 18.19 -2.87
C THR A 41 -4.69 17.43 -2.07
N GLN A 42 -5.15 16.51 -1.22
CA GLN A 42 -4.27 15.79 -0.33
C GLN A 42 -3.64 14.62 -1.08
N SER A 43 -2.34 14.42 -0.90
CA SER A 43 -1.65 13.32 -1.56
C SER A 43 -0.53 12.72 -0.73
N PHE A 44 -0.23 11.46 -1.00
CA PHE A 44 0.90 10.74 -0.42
C PHE A 44 1.25 9.55 -1.30
N TYR A 45 2.40 8.94 -1.05
CA TYR A 45 2.77 7.66 -1.64
C TYR A 45 2.92 6.59 -0.59
N ILE A 46 2.63 5.36 -1.01
CA ILE A 46 3.06 4.15 -0.31
C ILE A 46 4.16 3.50 -1.13
N LEU A 47 5.30 3.24 -0.49
CA LEU A 47 6.31 2.33 -0.98
C LEU A 47 6.11 0.96 -0.36
N LEU A 48 6.22 -0.07 -1.18
CA LEU A 48 6.25 -1.46 -0.76
C LEU A 48 7.43 -2.15 -1.45
N GLU A 49 8.34 -2.69 -0.65
CA GLU A 49 9.44 -3.51 -1.13
C GLU A 49 9.14 -4.98 -0.88
N ILE A 50 9.16 -5.75 -1.95
CA ILE A 50 8.94 -7.19 -1.91
C ILE A 50 10.21 -7.91 -2.34
N MET A 51 10.44 -9.06 -1.71
CA MET A 51 11.49 -9.97 -2.10
C MET A 51 10.97 -11.39 -1.97
N ASP A 52 11.60 -12.31 -2.67
CA ASP A 52 11.19 -13.69 -2.76
C ASP A 52 9.78 -13.82 -3.37
N GLY A 53 9.48 -14.98 -3.93
CA GLY A 53 8.23 -15.19 -4.62
C GLY A 53 8.28 -16.46 -5.42
N LYS A 54 7.38 -17.40 -5.12
CA LYS A 54 7.23 -18.64 -5.89
C LYS A 54 5.88 -18.69 -6.57
N PHE A 55 5.59 -17.64 -7.33
CA PHE A 55 4.38 -17.50 -8.13
C PHE A 55 4.68 -17.75 -9.61
N ASN A 56 3.71 -18.33 -10.32
CA ASN A 56 3.80 -18.66 -11.75
C ASN A 56 2.81 -17.86 -12.62
N CYS A 57 2.27 -16.78 -12.06
CA CYS A 57 1.31 -15.89 -12.70
C CYS A 57 1.66 -14.43 -12.41
N ASN A 58 1.07 -13.49 -13.14
CA ASN A 58 1.14 -12.10 -12.74
C ASN A 58 0.40 -11.92 -11.42
N LEU A 59 0.85 -10.94 -10.64
CA LEU A 59 0.24 -10.62 -9.36
C LEU A 59 -0.17 -9.16 -9.36
N ASP A 60 -1.36 -8.90 -8.84
CA ASP A 60 -1.83 -7.55 -8.60
C ASP A 60 -1.72 -7.24 -7.12
N PHE A 61 -1.00 -6.16 -6.82
CA PHE A 61 -0.86 -5.61 -5.48
C PHE A 61 -1.85 -4.47 -5.37
N ILE A 62 -2.80 -4.61 -4.45
CA ILE A 62 -3.86 -3.64 -4.23
C ILE A 62 -3.64 -2.96 -2.89
N VAL A 63 -3.84 -1.65 -2.88
CA VAL A 63 -3.80 -0.82 -1.69
C VAL A 63 -5.09 -0.04 -1.58
N ASN A 64 -5.84 -0.31 -0.53
CA ASN A 64 -7.11 0.34 -0.24
C ASN A 64 -6.98 1.26 0.97
N CYS A 65 -7.46 2.49 0.85
CA CYS A 65 -7.71 3.38 1.98
C CYS A 65 -9.16 3.25 2.43
N TYR A 66 -9.37 3.16 3.74
CA TYR A 66 -10.67 3.02 4.37
C TYR A 66 -10.93 4.19 5.31
N ASP A 67 -12.18 4.64 5.37
CA ASP A 67 -12.63 5.55 6.41
C ASP A 67 -12.89 4.84 7.76
N GLU A 68 -13.30 5.62 8.74
CA GLU A 68 -13.64 5.18 10.11
C GLU A 68 -14.80 4.17 10.14
N LEU A 69 -15.68 4.18 9.14
CA LEU A 69 -16.79 3.23 9.01
C LEU A 69 -16.38 1.94 8.29
N GLY A 70 -15.14 1.85 7.81
CA GLY A 70 -14.64 0.71 7.05
C GLY A 70 -15.07 0.72 5.58
N THR A 71 -15.53 1.86 5.06
CA THR A 71 -15.80 2.04 3.63
C THR A 71 -14.50 2.30 2.89
N ILE A 72 -14.31 1.67 1.73
CA ILE A 72 -13.18 1.97 0.85
C ILE A 72 -13.40 3.36 0.26
N ILE A 73 -12.49 4.30 0.53
CA ILE A 73 -12.54 5.67 0.04
C ILE A 73 -11.56 5.93 -1.11
N TYR A 74 -10.55 5.06 -1.26
CA TYR A 74 -9.60 5.13 -2.37
C TYR A 74 -8.96 3.75 -2.60
N SER A 75 -8.63 3.43 -3.84
CA SER A 75 -7.93 2.19 -4.20
C SER A 75 -6.88 2.47 -5.28
N ASN A 76 -5.71 1.83 -5.17
CA ASN A 76 -4.69 1.84 -6.20
C ASN A 76 -4.12 0.43 -6.37
N GLU A 77 -3.72 0.10 -7.59
CA GLU A 77 -3.26 -1.22 -8.00
C GLU A 77 -1.97 -1.13 -8.81
N LYS A 78 -1.08 -2.10 -8.59
CA LYS A 78 0.12 -2.32 -9.40
C LYS A 78 0.28 -3.81 -9.72
N THR A 79 0.46 -4.10 -11.00
CA THR A 79 0.76 -5.46 -11.47
C THR A 79 2.26 -5.72 -11.49
N VAL A 80 2.69 -6.79 -10.82
CA VAL A 80 4.01 -7.41 -10.99
C VAL A 80 3.90 -8.51 -12.04
N PHE A 81 4.59 -8.32 -13.16
CA PHE A 81 4.61 -9.31 -14.24
C PHE A 81 5.67 -10.38 -13.96
N ILE A 82 5.26 -11.65 -13.87
CA ILE A 82 6.19 -12.76 -13.55
C ILE A 82 7.39 -12.82 -14.52
N LYS A 83 7.17 -12.50 -15.80
CA LYS A 83 8.22 -12.47 -16.83
C LYS A 83 9.32 -11.42 -16.58
N ARG A 84 9.09 -10.46 -15.68
CA ARG A 84 10.02 -9.37 -15.33
C ARG A 84 10.50 -9.48 -13.88
N TYR A 85 9.86 -10.31 -13.06
CA TYR A 85 10.20 -10.43 -11.65
C TYR A 85 11.49 -11.23 -11.49
N ILE A 86 12.49 -10.63 -10.83
CA ILE A 86 13.82 -11.21 -10.62
C ILE A 86 14.05 -11.65 -9.17
N GLY A 87 13.00 -11.67 -8.34
CA GLY A 87 13.06 -11.98 -6.91
C GLY A 87 13.07 -10.76 -5.99
N TYR A 88 13.03 -9.54 -6.53
CA TYR A 88 12.84 -8.28 -5.80
C TYR A 88 12.09 -7.28 -6.68
N ASP A 89 11.22 -6.47 -6.08
CA ASP A 89 10.58 -5.33 -6.73
C ASP A 89 10.24 -4.22 -5.72
N THR A 90 10.12 -3.00 -6.22
CA THR A 90 9.70 -1.82 -5.45
C THR A 90 8.45 -1.23 -6.07
N LEU A 91 7.34 -1.27 -5.34
CA LEU A 91 6.05 -0.76 -5.79
C LEU A 91 5.78 0.59 -5.14
N LYS A 92 5.60 1.62 -5.96
CA LYS A 92 5.19 2.97 -5.54
C LYS A 92 3.75 3.25 -5.96
N PHE A 93 2.88 3.44 -4.98
CA PHE A 93 1.46 3.73 -5.14
C PHE A 93 1.21 5.20 -4.85
N TRP A 94 0.56 5.92 -5.77
CA TRP A 94 0.22 7.33 -5.60
C TRP A 94 -1.24 7.50 -5.18
N PHE A 95 -1.47 8.26 -4.13
CA PHE A 95 -2.80 8.55 -3.61
C PHE A 95 -3.03 10.05 -3.70
N ASN A 96 -4.16 10.45 -4.27
CA ASN A 96 -4.52 11.85 -4.40
C ASN A 96 -6.04 11.97 -4.46
N ASP A 97 -6.64 12.61 -3.45
CA ASP A 97 -8.08 12.93 -3.42
C ASP A 97 -8.36 14.06 -2.38
N THR A 98 -9.57 14.60 -2.41
CA THR A 98 -10.07 15.62 -1.49
C THR A 98 -10.14 15.07 -0.06
N ASN A 99 -9.39 15.71 0.84
CA ASN A 99 -9.32 15.34 2.27
C ASN A 99 -8.95 13.86 2.51
N LEU A 100 -8.19 13.24 1.58
CA LEU A 100 -7.90 11.82 1.63
C LEU A 100 -7.10 11.42 2.87
N ILE A 101 -6.08 12.19 3.22
CA ILE A 101 -5.25 11.95 4.39
C ILE A 101 -6.17 11.97 5.61
N ASP A 102 -6.96 13.04 5.78
CA ASP A 102 -7.83 13.21 6.95
C ASP A 102 -8.89 12.11 7.09
N ARG A 103 -9.45 11.64 5.97
CA ARG A 103 -10.47 10.60 5.94
C ARG A 103 -9.90 9.19 6.11
N THR A 104 -8.61 8.97 5.87
CA THR A 104 -8.01 7.64 5.92
C THR A 104 -7.78 7.21 7.36
N ASN A 105 -8.53 6.20 7.80
CA ASN A 105 -8.39 5.57 9.11
C ASN A 105 -7.58 4.26 9.04
N LYS A 106 -7.65 3.56 7.92
CA LYS A 106 -6.94 2.30 7.70
C LYS A 106 -6.48 2.20 6.26
N ILE A 107 -5.31 1.61 6.06
CA ILE A 107 -4.76 1.28 4.75
C ILE A 107 -4.55 -0.22 4.72
N ARG A 108 -5.15 -0.95 3.76
CA ARG A 108 -4.91 -2.39 3.61
C ARG A 108 -4.17 -2.67 2.32
N ILE A 109 -3.08 -3.42 2.44
CA ILE A 109 -2.28 -3.90 1.30
C ILE A 109 -2.50 -5.41 1.18
N PHE A 110 -2.83 -5.88 -0.02
CA PHE A 110 -3.03 -7.31 -0.29
C PHE A 110 -2.70 -7.66 -1.73
N VAL A 111 -2.53 -8.96 -1.97
CA VAL A 111 -2.13 -9.48 -3.29
C VAL A 111 -3.21 -10.40 -3.84
N THR A 112 -3.50 -10.28 -5.13
CA THR A 112 -4.36 -11.21 -5.87
C THR A 112 -3.62 -11.77 -7.08
N LYS A 113 -4.15 -12.86 -7.61
CA LYS A 113 -3.73 -13.38 -8.91
C LYS A 113 -4.28 -12.46 -10.00
N GLY A 114 -3.40 -11.98 -10.88
CA GLY A 114 -3.75 -11.25 -12.11
C GLY A 114 -3.75 -12.12 -13.36
#